data_AF-A0AAE9ITP9-F1
#
_entry.id   AF-A0AAE9ITP9-F1
#
_cell.length_a   1.000
_cell.length_b   1.000
_cell.length_c   1.000
_cell.angle_alpha   90.00
_cell.angle_beta   90.00
_cell.angle_gamma   90.00
#
_symmetry.space_group_name_H-M   'P 1'
#
loop_
_entity.id
_entity.type
_entity.pdbx_description
1 polymer ?
#
loop_
_entity_poly.entity_id
_entity_poly.type
_entity_poly.pdbx_seq_one_letter_code
_entity_poly.pdbx_strand_id
1 'polypeptide(L)'
;MATQTALSNARNRRAPRETKTVSNLVGNIEKRGFSLDSAKCFDEELELPSRKTFRLSDILTENVVCNWTSTQFDAHTKRLALHVWDAVDNADELLVCYGSSQKENKYVPVNPSIFTKMSDYIIAGFGQTNSQDRKTQVISYLQSSLENKLNRVRARYNAKFGKSQSEQAAIWLHDELMKGEASELKSHPLNFNSSNVSGEDAPNFSGTPNYDGSGDDVDDSIDIEGC
;
A
#
# COMPACT_ATOMS: atom_id res chain seq x y z
N MET A 1 -60.07 -34.18 18.02
CA MET A 1 -58.77 -34.73 18.44
C MET A 1 -57.79 -33.57 18.51
N ALA A 2 -57.20 -33.35 19.67
CA ALA A 2 -56.22 -32.29 19.92
C ALA A 2 -54.84 -32.76 19.46
N THR A 3 -54.16 -31.96 18.65
CA THR A 3 -52.70 -32.01 18.52
C THR A 3 -52.17 -30.58 18.58
N GLN A 4 -51.71 -30.22 19.78
CA GLN A 4 -50.77 -29.14 20.00
C GLN A 4 -49.46 -29.49 19.30
N THR A 5 -48.83 -28.52 18.64
CA THR A 5 -47.38 -28.52 18.49
C THR A 5 -46.90 -27.07 18.60
N ALA A 6 -46.29 -26.79 19.74
CA ALA A 6 -45.72 -25.51 20.10
C ALA A 6 -44.45 -25.24 19.26
N LEU A 7 -44.39 -24.08 18.62
CA LEU A 7 -43.16 -23.54 18.03
C LEU A 7 -42.37 -22.84 19.14
N SER A 8 -41.25 -23.43 19.53
CA SER A 8 -40.31 -22.90 20.52
C SER A 8 -39.38 -21.85 19.89
N ASN A 9 -39.47 -20.61 20.37
CA ASN A 9 -38.55 -19.52 20.04
C ASN A 9 -37.18 -19.75 20.72
N ALA A 10 -36.22 -20.33 20.00
CA ALA A 10 -34.82 -20.37 20.42
C ALA A 10 -34.13 -19.03 20.12
N ARG A 11 -34.11 -18.14 21.12
CA ARG A 11 -33.26 -16.95 21.16
C ARG A 11 -31.78 -17.35 21.14
N ASN A 12 -31.13 -17.23 19.99
CA ASN A 12 -29.67 -17.29 19.88
C ASN A 12 -29.05 -16.05 20.53
N ARG A 13 -28.77 -16.11 21.83
CA ARG A 13 -27.87 -15.17 22.52
C ARG A 13 -26.42 -15.56 22.19
N ARG A 14 -25.80 -14.86 21.23
CA ARG A 14 -24.34 -14.90 21.09
C ARG A 14 -23.72 -14.11 22.25
N ALA A 15 -22.96 -14.79 23.10
CA ALA A 15 -22.14 -14.13 24.11
C ALA A 15 -21.07 -13.28 23.41
N PRO A 16 -20.80 -12.04 23.87
CA PRO A 16 -19.73 -11.24 23.33
C PRO A 16 -18.39 -11.92 23.67
N ARG A 17 -17.60 -12.23 22.63
CA ARG A 17 -16.22 -12.66 22.78
C ARG A 17 -15.43 -11.46 23.33
N GLU A 18 -15.06 -11.52 24.61
CA GLU A 18 -14.08 -10.59 25.17
C GLU A 18 -12.72 -10.89 24.53
N THR A 19 -12.38 -10.16 23.48
CA THR A 19 -11.00 -10.01 23.05
C THR A 19 -10.28 -9.16 24.09
N LYS A 20 -9.56 -9.80 25.00
CA LYS A 20 -8.58 -9.13 25.85
C LYS A 20 -7.46 -8.59 24.96
N THR A 21 -7.54 -7.31 24.61
CA THR A 21 -6.45 -6.57 23.98
C THR A 21 -5.33 -6.43 25.00
N VAL A 22 -4.29 -7.25 24.88
CA VAL A 22 -3.02 -6.99 25.55
C VAL A 22 -2.30 -5.93 24.73
N SER A 23 -2.52 -4.65 25.02
CA SER A 23 -1.73 -3.56 24.41
C SER A 23 -0.88 -2.88 25.47
N ASN A 24 0.35 -3.35 25.63
CA ASN A 24 1.42 -2.55 26.25
C ASN A 24 2.01 -1.58 25.21
N LEU A 25 1.16 -0.89 24.46
CA LEU A 25 1.60 0.29 23.70
C LEU A 25 1.48 1.47 24.67
N VAL A 26 2.57 2.24 24.80
CA VAL A 26 2.51 3.56 25.46
C VAL A 26 1.31 4.31 24.86
N GLY A 27 0.35 4.68 25.71
CA GLY A 27 -0.92 5.28 25.27
C GLY A 27 -0.69 6.46 24.33
N ASN A 28 -1.60 6.65 23.38
CA ASN A 28 -1.47 7.75 22.42
C ASN A 28 -1.52 9.09 23.17
N ILE A 29 -0.68 10.04 22.78
CA ILE A 29 -0.77 11.42 23.28
C ILE A 29 -2.04 12.02 22.67
N GLU A 30 -3.09 12.22 23.47
CA GLU A 30 -4.41 12.65 22.98
C GLU A 30 -4.50 14.17 22.73
N LYS A 31 -5.60 14.60 22.08
CA LYS A 31 -6.05 16.00 21.94
C LYS A 31 -5.10 16.92 21.17
N ARG A 32 -4.31 16.36 20.25
CA ARG A 32 -3.49 17.14 19.31
C ARG A 32 -3.96 16.94 17.88
N GLY A 33 -4.02 18.01 17.11
CA GLY A 33 -4.13 17.92 15.65
C GLY A 33 -2.83 17.42 15.02
N PHE A 34 -2.89 17.01 13.76
CA PHE A 34 -1.69 16.72 13.00
C PHE A 34 -0.90 18.01 12.74
N SER A 35 0.37 18.03 13.12
CA SER A 35 1.28 19.17 13.00
C SER A 35 2.21 18.99 11.80
N LEU A 36 2.02 19.79 10.76
CA LEU A 36 2.94 19.81 9.61
C LEU A 36 4.33 20.30 10.02
N ASP A 37 4.42 21.28 10.93
CA ASP A 37 5.70 21.80 11.42
C ASP A 37 6.52 20.72 12.12
N SER A 38 5.87 19.88 12.94
CA SER A 38 6.55 18.78 13.63
C SER A 38 6.94 17.66 12.67
N ALA A 39 6.10 17.38 11.67
CA ALA A 39 6.38 16.37 10.65
C ALA A 39 7.50 16.77 9.70
N LYS A 40 7.64 18.07 9.38
CA LYS A 40 8.59 18.63 8.41
C LYS A 40 10.05 18.24 8.66
N CYS A 41 10.44 18.05 9.92
CA CYS A 41 11.79 17.59 10.28
C CYS A 41 12.14 16.20 9.74
N PHE A 42 11.13 15.41 9.37
CA PHE A 42 11.25 14.06 8.81
C PHE A 42 10.76 14.00 7.36
N ASP A 43 10.58 15.15 6.71
CA ASP A 43 10.16 15.22 5.32
C ASP A 43 11.35 14.92 4.39
N GLU A 44 11.54 13.64 4.13
CA GLU A 44 12.55 13.13 3.23
C GLU A 44 11.98 12.86 1.84
N GLU A 45 12.86 12.85 0.85
CA GLU A 45 12.51 12.39 -0.49
C GLU A 45 12.30 10.87 -0.50
N LEU A 46 11.19 10.45 -1.08
CA LEU A 46 10.75 9.06 -1.24
C LEU A 46 10.87 8.66 -2.71
N GLU A 47 11.63 7.62 -2.99
CA GLU A 47 11.86 7.14 -4.36
C GLU A 47 11.01 5.90 -4.66
N LEU A 48 10.18 6.00 -5.69
CA LEU A 48 9.32 4.91 -6.16
C LEU A 48 10.06 3.99 -7.15
N PRO A 49 9.58 2.75 -7.36
CA PRO A 49 10.15 1.86 -8.37
C PRO A 49 10.19 2.43 -9.80
N SER A 50 9.33 3.40 -10.15
CA SER A 50 9.41 4.13 -11.43
C SER A 50 10.62 5.07 -11.56
N ARG A 51 11.49 5.16 -10.54
CA ARG A 51 12.55 6.17 -10.36
C ARG A 51 12.02 7.59 -10.14
N LYS A 52 10.71 7.76 -10.00
CA LYS A 52 10.09 9.03 -9.65
C LYS A 52 10.16 9.25 -8.15
N THR A 53 10.27 10.52 -7.74
CA THR A 53 10.40 10.87 -6.32
C THR A 53 9.25 11.76 -5.84
N PHE A 54 8.97 11.76 -4.54
CA PHE A 54 8.06 12.72 -3.93
C PHE A 54 8.37 12.97 -2.46
N ARG A 55 7.85 14.06 -1.90
CA ARG A 55 7.82 14.31 -0.45
C ARG A 55 6.40 14.23 0.08
N LEU A 56 6.25 13.94 1.37
CA LEU A 56 4.94 13.92 1.99
C LEU A 56 4.36 15.33 2.12
N SER A 57 5.21 16.33 2.30
CA SER A 57 4.81 17.74 2.32
C SER A 57 4.21 18.24 0.99
N ASP A 58 4.53 17.61 -0.14
CA ASP A 58 3.94 17.95 -1.44
C ASP A 58 2.47 17.49 -1.56
N ILE A 59 2.06 16.52 -0.74
CA ILE A 59 0.71 15.93 -0.74
C ILE A 59 -0.11 16.45 0.46
N LEU A 60 0.51 16.50 1.64
CA LEU A 60 -0.15 16.79 2.90
C LEU A 60 -0.14 18.30 3.20
N THR A 61 -1.20 18.98 2.76
CA THR A 61 -1.42 20.41 3.04
C THR A 61 -2.28 20.63 4.29
N GLU A 62 -2.31 21.85 4.82
CA GLU A 62 -3.11 22.22 6.00
C GLU A 62 -4.59 21.82 5.85
N ASN A 63 -5.16 22.02 4.66
CA ASN A 63 -6.55 21.68 4.34
C ASN A 63 -6.84 20.18 4.40
N VAL A 64 -5.83 19.35 4.12
CA VAL A 64 -5.96 17.88 4.16
C VAL A 64 -5.91 17.39 5.60
N VAL A 65 -4.98 17.92 6.39
CA VAL A 65 -4.65 17.37 7.72
C VAL A 65 -5.46 17.98 8.87
N CYS A 66 -6.19 19.08 8.64
CA CYS A 66 -6.90 19.84 9.68
C CYS A 66 -7.91 19.01 10.50
N ASN A 67 -8.42 17.91 9.94
CA ASN A 67 -9.39 17.03 10.60
C ASN A 67 -8.75 15.82 11.28
N TRP A 68 -7.42 15.70 11.25
CA TRP A 68 -6.72 14.56 11.82
C TRP A 68 -6.21 14.88 13.22
N THR A 69 -6.60 14.02 14.15
CA THR A 69 -6.26 14.14 15.57
C THR A 69 -5.56 12.90 16.08
N SER A 70 -4.62 13.07 17.00
CA SER A 70 -3.93 12.00 17.72
C SER A 70 -4.84 11.13 18.59
N THR A 71 -6.00 11.64 19.03
CA THR A 71 -7.03 10.85 19.72
C THR A 71 -7.56 9.69 18.87
N GLN A 72 -7.57 9.86 17.54
CA GLN A 72 -7.97 8.81 16.58
C GLN A 72 -6.75 8.36 15.74
N PHE A 73 -5.58 8.27 16.38
CA PHE A 73 -4.30 8.02 15.72
C PHE A 73 -4.36 6.88 14.69
N ASP A 74 -4.85 5.70 15.06
CA ASP A 74 -4.87 4.54 14.16
C ASP A 74 -5.77 4.77 12.94
N ALA A 75 -6.97 5.32 13.16
CA ALA A 75 -7.94 5.58 12.09
C ALA A 75 -7.44 6.68 11.14
N HIS A 76 -6.88 7.75 11.69
CA HIS A 76 -6.34 8.86 10.90
C HIS A 76 -5.03 8.51 10.20
N THR A 77 -4.18 7.67 10.79
CA THR A 77 -2.98 7.14 10.12
C THR A 77 -3.36 6.32 8.88
N LYS A 78 -4.37 5.45 8.99
CA LYS A 78 -4.86 4.68 7.83
C LYS A 78 -5.47 5.58 6.75
N ARG A 79 -6.24 6.60 7.14
CA ARG A 79 -6.79 7.58 6.17
C ARG A 79 -5.69 8.38 5.49
N LEU A 80 -4.69 8.82 6.24
CA LEU A 80 -3.51 9.52 5.71
C LEU A 80 -2.76 8.63 4.71
N ALA A 81 -2.49 7.38 5.08
CA ALA A 81 -1.83 6.42 4.20
C ALA A 81 -2.58 6.24 2.87
N LEU A 82 -3.90 6.04 2.93
CA LEU A 82 -4.74 5.93 1.75
C LEU A 82 -4.71 7.22 0.91
N HIS A 83 -4.80 8.39 1.53
CA HIS A 83 -4.74 9.67 0.83
C HIS A 83 -3.43 9.85 0.06
N VAL A 84 -2.29 9.49 0.67
CA VAL A 84 -0.99 9.50 0.00
C VAL A 84 -0.98 8.56 -1.21
N TRP A 85 -1.43 7.32 -1.03
CA TRP A 85 -1.44 6.36 -2.14
C TRP A 85 -2.45 6.70 -3.24
N ASP A 86 -3.54 7.41 -2.93
CA ASP A 86 -4.46 7.96 -3.92
C ASP A 86 -3.79 9.09 -4.73
N ALA A 87 -3.06 9.99 -4.07
CA ALA A 87 -2.29 11.02 -4.76
C ALA A 87 -1.20 10.42 -5.66
N VAL A 88 -0.50 9.38 -5.19
CA VAL A 88 0.50 8.65 -6.00
C VAL A 88 -0.14 7.93 -7.19
N ASP A 89 -1.29 7.27 -7.04
CA ASP A 89 -2.01 6.62 -8.16
C ASP A 89 -2.39 7.60 -9.27
N ASN A 90 -2.74 8.83 -8.89
CA ASN A 90 -3.09 9.87 -9.86
C ASN A 90 -1.87 10.47 -10.56
N ALA A 91 -0.69 10.43 -9.93
CA ALA A 91 0.54 11.04 -10.45
C ALA A 91 1.51 10.04 -11.10
N ASP A 92 1.39 8.74 -10.77
CA ASP A 92 2.27 7.69 -11.26
C ASP A 92 1.50 6.51 -11.84
N GLU A 93 1.36 6.53 -13.16
CA GLU A 93 0.72 5.47 -13.95
C GLU A 93 1.34 4.08 -13.74
N LEU A 94 2.62 4.03 -13.34
CA LEU A 94 3.35 2.78 -13.10
C LEU A 94 3.02 2.13 -11.74
N LEU A 95 2.20 2.75 -10.90
CA LEU A 95 1.80 2.19 -9.60
C LEU A 95 1.21 0.77 -9.72
N VAL A 96 0.56 0.45 -10.84
CA VAL A 96 0.02 -0.89 -11.11
C VAL A 96 1.07 -2.00 -11.06
N CYS A 97 2.33 -1.67 -11.37
CA CYS A 97 3.46 -2.58 -11.43
C CYS A 97 4.08 -2.86 -10.05
N TYR A 98 3.73 -2.10 -9.02
CA TYR A 98 4.41 -2.15 -7.72
C TYR A 98 3.90 -3.28 -6.85
N GLY A 99 4.73 -3.76 -5.92
CA GLY A 99 4.39 -4.72 -4.87
C GLY A 99 4.51 -4.08 -3.49
N SER A 100 3.64 -4.48 -2.55
CA SER A 100 3.68 -4.00 -1.16
C SER A 100 4.75 -4.69 -0.31
N SER A 101 5.25 -5.83 -0.77
CA SER A 101 6.27 -6.62 -0.09
C SER A 101 7.18 -7.36 -1.07
N GLN A 102 8.38 -7.71 -0.62
CA GLN A 102 9.35 -8.50 -1.40
C GLN A 102 8.92 -9.96 -1.60
N LYS A 103 7.83 -10.42 -0.98
CA LYS A 103 7.34 -11.80 -1.12
C LYS A 103 6.56 -12.00 -2.42
N GLU A 104 6.09 -10.92 -3.05
CA GLU A 104 5.37 -10.98 -4.31
C GLU A 104 6.36 -10.97 -5.49
N ASN A 105 6.76 -12.15 -5.97
CA ASN A 105 7.70 -12.26 -7.11
C ASN A 105 7.16 -11.71 -8.44
N LYS A 106 5.88 -11.38 -8.51
CA LYS A 106 5.21 -10.92 -9.74
C LYS A 106 5.31 -9.42 -9.98
N TYR A 107 5.57 -8.65 -8.93
CA TYR A 107 5.49 -7.19 -8.96
C TYR A 107 6.76 -6.58 -8.38
N VAL A 108 7.08 -5.35 -8.77
CA VAL A 108 8.30 -4.69 -8.31
C VAL A 108 8.08 -4.14 -6.90
N PRO A 109 8.74 -4.68 -5.87
CA PRO A 109 8.45 -4.28 -4.49
C PRO A 109 8.88 -2.84 -4.23
N VAL A 110 8.04 -2.09 -3.52
CA VAL A 110 8.40 -0.77 -3.01
C VAL A 110 9.52 -0.93 -1.97
N ASN A 111 10.52 -0.04 -2.04
CA ASN A 111 11.66 -0.06 -1.12
C ASN A 111 11.18 0.08 0.34
N PRO A 112 11.55 -0.85 1.25
CA PRO A 112 11.11 -0.81 2.65
C PRO A 112 11.41 0.51 3.38
N SER A 113 12.47 1.21 2.97
CA SER A 113 12.85 2.51 3.55
C SER A 113 11.76 3.57 3.39
N ILE A 114 10.91 3.50 2.35
CA ILE A 114 9.78 4.41 2.18
C ILE A 114 8.84 4.31 3.38
N PHE A 115 8.48 3.09 3.79
CA PHE A 115 7.57 2.91 4.92
C PHE A 115 8.17 3.43 6.23
N THR A 116 9.49 3.23 6.41
CA THR A 116 10.19 3.78 7.58
C THR A 116 10.16 5.31 7.60
N LYS A 117 10.52 5.97 6.49
CA LYS A 117 10.49 7.44 6.37
C LYS A 117 9.09 8.00 6.56
N MET A 118 8.10 7.39 5.92
CA MET A 118 6.68 7.76 6.12
C MET A 118 6.24 7.58 7.57
N SER A 119 6.67 6.50 8.23
CA SER A 119 6.32 6.26 9.63
C SER A 119 6.87 7.33 10.56
N ASP A 120 8.12 7.76 10.34
CA ASP A 120 8.75 8.82 11.13
C ASP A 120 8.03 10.16 10.95
N TYR A 121 7.68 10.52 9.71
CA TYR A 121 6.88 11.71 9.40
C TYR A 121 5.52 11.68 10.10
N ILE A 122 4.79 10.57 10.01
CA ILE A 122 3.44 10.44 10.59
C ILE A 122 3.47 10.49 12.12
N ILE A 123 4.41 9.78 12.74
CA ILE A 123 4.56 9.75 14.20
C ILE A 123 4.87 11.15 14.73
N ALA A 124 5.81 11.86 14.08
CA ALA A 124 6.17 13.23 14.43
C ALA A 124 4.99 14.19 14.21
N GLY A 125 4.25 14.06 13.11
CA GLY A 125 3.08 14.90 12.83
C GLY A 125 1.95 14.73 13.84
N PHE A 126 1.67 13.52 14.31
CA PHE A 126 0.72 13.30 15.41
C PHE A 126 1.31 13.60 16.79
N GLY A 127 2.58 14.04 16.87
CA GLY A 127 3.29 14.32 18.11
C GLY A 127 3.40 13.10 19.03
N GLN A 128 3.44 11.90 18.47
CA GLN A 128 3.55 10.65 19.22
C GLN A 128 5.01 10.35 19.56
N THR A 129 5.22 9.58 20.63
CA THR A 129 6.55 9.08 20.98
C THR A 129 7.04 8.12 19.88
N ASN A 130 8.22 8.39 19.36
CA ASN A 130 8.84 7.56 18.34
C ASN A 130 9.50 6.32 18.95
N SER A 131 8.69 5.31 19.25
CA SER A 131 9.15 3.98 19.71
C SER A 131 9.15 2.96 18.57
N GLN A 132 9.95 1.91 18.71
CA GLN A 132 10.03 0.85 17.70
C GLN A 132 8.68 0.14 17.49
N ASP A 133 7.92 -0.11 18.55
CA ASP A 133 6.58 -0.71 18.47
C ASP A 133 5.63 0.20 17.68
N ARG A 134 5.72 1.51 17.90
CA ARG A 134 4.92 2.50 17.19
C ARG A 134 5.27 2.54 15.71
N LYS A 135 6.56 2.56 15.37
CA LYS A 135 7.02 2.48 13.97
C LYS A 135 6.47 1.23 13.29
N THR A 136 6.62 0.08 13.94
CA THR A 136 6.15 -1.21 13.41
C THR A 136 4.63 -1.20 13.17
N GLN A 137 3.87 -0.63 14.10
CA GLN A 137 2.41 -0.45 13.95
C GLN A 137 2.06 0.44 12.75
N VAL A 138 2.71 1.59 12.61
CA VAL A 138 2.45 2.54 11.52
C VAL A 138 2.86 1.94 10.17
N ILE A 139 4.03 1.28 10.09
CA ILE A 139 4.49 0.59 8.89
C ILE A 139 3.48 -0.47 8.45
N SER A 140 2.92 -1.24 9.39
CA SER A 140 1.86 -2.21 9.07
C SER A 140 0.64 -1.53 8.44
N TYR A 141 0.21 -0.37 8.96
CA TYR A 141 -0.89 0.39 8.35
C TYR A 141 -0.55 0.91 6.95
N LEU A 142 0.68 1.37 6.73
CA LEU A 142 1.15 1.83 5.43
C LEU A 142 1.16 0.70 4.39
N GLN A 143 1.73 -0.45 4.74
CA GLN A 143 1.80 -1.63 3.88
C GLN A 143 0.41 -2.17 3.54
N SER A 144 -0.46 -2.34 4.54
CA SER A 144 -1.83 -2.79 4.29
C SER A 144 -2.63 -1.80 3.44
N SER A 145 -2.39 -0.49 3.59
CA SER A 145 -3.07 0.52 2.76
C SER A 145 -2.58 0.48 1.32
N LEU A 146 -1.27 0.30 1.11
CA LEU A 146 -0.70 0.13 -0.23
C LEU A 146 -1.21 -1.14 -0.90
N GLU A 147 -1.20 -2.29 -0.22
CA GLU A 147 -1.72 -3.55 -0.76
C GLU A 147 -3.17 -3.43 -1.23
N ASN A 148 -4.03 -2.82 -0.41
CA ASN A 148 -5.41 -2.56 -0.77
C ASN A 148 -5.54 -1.63 -1.99
N LYS A 149 -4.70 -0.60 -2.08
CA LYS A 149 -4.66 0.29 -3.24
C LYS A 149 -4.23 -0.46 -4.50
N LEU A 150 -3.13 -1.22 -4.45
CA LEU A 150 -2.62 -2.01 -5.56
C LEU A 150 -3.66 -2.98 -6.10
N ASN A 151 -4.39 -3.69 -5.21
CA ASN A 151 -5.48 -4.57 -5.62
C ASN A 151 -6.56 -3.85 -6.43
N ARG A 152 -6.93 -2.62 -6.03
CA ARG A 152 -7.92 -1.80 -6.77
C ARG A 152 -7.37 -1.30 -8.11
N VAL A 153 -6.13 -0.81 -8.12
CA VAL A 153 -5.47 -0.30 -9.33
C VAL A 153 -5.32 -1.41 -10.37
N ARG A 154 -4.84 -2.59 -9.96
CA ARG A 154 -4.69 -3.77 -10.81
C ARG A 154 -6.04 -4.29 -11.33
N ALA A 155 -7.08 -4.30 -10.48
CA ALA A 155 -8.43 -4.69 -10.91
C ALA A 155 -8.96 -3.75 -12.01
N ARG A 156 -8.81 -2.42 -11.82
CA ARG A 156 -9.19 -1.40 -12.81
C ARG A 156 -8.39 -1.57 -14.12
N TYR A 157 -7.09 -1.77 -14.00
CA TYR A 157 -6.18 -1.93 -15.15
C TYR A 157 -6.52 -3.19 -15.96
N ASN A 158 -6.67 -4.33 -15.30
CA ASN A 158 -7.01 -5.60 -15.97
C ASN A 158 -8.42 -5.58 -16.57
N ALA A 159 -9.37 -4.86 -15.97
CA ALA A 159 -10.68 -4.65 -16.57
C ALA A 159 -10.62 -3.83 -17.87
N LYS A 160 -9.67 -2.88 -17.98
CA LYS A 160 -9.50 -2.01 -19.16
C LYS A 160 -8.70 -2.69 -20.27
N PHE A 161 -7.60 -3.38 -19.94
CA PHE A 161 -6.64 -3.89 -20.91
C PHE A 161 -6.69 -5.41 -21.12
N GLY A 162 -7.30 -6.16 -20.20
CA GLY A 162 -7.40 -7.63 -20.27
C GLY A 162 -6.81 -8.33 -19.04
N LYS A 163 -7.11 -9.62 -18.91
CA LYS A 163 -6.65 -10.45 -17.78
C LYS A 163 -5.12 -10.52 -17.76
N SER A 164 -4.53 -10.44 -16.56
CA SER A 164 -3.07 -10.51 -16.32
C SER A 164 -2.22 -9.42 -16.97
N GLN A 165 -2.83 -8.37 -17.52
CA GLN A 165 -2.10 -7.25 -18.12
C GLN A 165 -1.28 -6.46 -17.08
N SER A 166 -1.73 -6.39 -15.83
CA SER A 166 -0.94 -5.82 -14.73
C SER A 166 0.34 -6.60 -14.44
N GLU A 167 0.32 -7.93 -14.65
CA GLU A 167 1.51 -8.78 -14.47
C GLU A 167 2.51 -8.54 -15.62
N GLN A 168 2.02 -8.41 -16.86
CA GLN A 168 2.87 -8.06 -18.02
C GLN A 168 3.52 -6.68 -17.86
N ALA A 169 2.76 -5.68 -17.41
CA ALA A 169 3.29 -4.35 -17.11
C ALA A 169 4.39 -4.39 -16.02
N ALA A 170 4.25 -5.26 -15.02
CA ALA A 170 5.23 -5.44 -13.97
C ALA A 170 6.53 -6.10 -14.47
N ILE A 171 6.43 -7.08 -15.37
CA ILE A 171 7.59 -7.69 -16.04
C ILE A 171 8.35 -6.62 -16.83
N TRP A 172 7.65 -5.81 -17.62
CA TRP A 172 8.27 -4.70 -18.35
C TRP A 172 9.03 -3.75 -17.41
N LEU A 173 8.43 -3.35 -16.28
CA LEU A 173 9.11 -2.47 -15.32
C LEU A 173 10.35 -3.13 -14.71
N HIS A 174 10.30 -4.42 -14.42
CA HIS A 174 11.45 -5.17 -13.92
C HIS A 174 12.60 -5.16 -14.93
N ASP A 175 12.30 -5.44 -16.21
CA ASP A 175 13.29 -5.41 -17.29
C ASP A 175 13.90 -4.02 -17.47
N GLU A 176 13.08 -2.96 -17.40
CA GLU A 176 13.56 -1.59 -17.43
C GLU A 176 14.52 -1.27 -16.29
N LEU A 177 14.22 -1.72 -15.08
CA LEU A 177 15.10 -1.50 -13.94
C LEU A 177 16.46 -2.21 -14.10
N MET A 178 16.48 -3.37 -14.75
CA MET A 178 17.71 -4.13 -15.04
C MET A 178 18.59 -3.49 -16.13
N LYS A 179 18.01 -2.65 -17.01
CA LYS A 179 18.76 -1.97 -18.09
C LYS A 179 19.71 -0.88 -17.59
N GLY A 180 19.62 -0.46 -16.33
CA GLY A 180 20.51 0.56 -15.76
C GLY A 180 20.44 1.89 -16.52
N GLU A 181 21.58 2.31 -17.10
CA GLU A 181 21.71 3.54 -17.91
C GLU A 181 20.97 3.47 -19.25
N ALA A 182 20.70 2.28 -19.77
CA ALA A 182 19.97 2.08 -21.02
C ALA A 182 18.44 2.06 -20.83
N SER A 183 17.96 2.27 -19.60
CA SER A 183 16.53 2.29 -19.29
C SER A 183 15.84 3.54 -19.83
N GLU A 184 14.59 3.37 -20.24
CA GLU A 184 13.69 4.46 -20.62
C GLU A 184 13.09 5.18 -19.39
N LEU A 185 13.26 4.64 -18.18
CA LEU A 185 12.78 5.24 -16.94
C LEU A 185 13.53 6.54 -16.62
N LYS A 186 12.80 7.65 -16.70
CA LYS A 186 13.30 8.98 -16.35
C LYS A 186 13.09 9.23 -14.86
N SER A 187 14.17 9.57 -14.16
CA SER A 187 14.05 10.06 -12.78
C SER A 187 13.60 11.51 -12.79
N HIS A 188 12.49 11.79 -12.12
CA HIS A 188 11.99 13.14 -11.89
C HIS A 188 10.99 13.15 -10.71
N PRO A 189 10.77 14.31 -10.06
CA PRO A 189 9.73 14.43 -9.05
C PRO A 189 8.33 14.20 -9.63
N LEU A 190 7.44 13.64 -8.83
CA LEU A 190 6.00 13.59 -9.10
C LEU A 190 5.40 14.99 -8.98
N ASN A 191 4.42 15.28 -9.83
CA ASN A 191 3.69 16.55 -9.80
C ASN A 191 2.26 16.30 -9.29
N PHE A 192 1.97 16.80 -8.09
CA PHE A 192 0.63 16.70 -7.47
C PHE A 192 -0.24 17.94 -7.69
N ASN A 193 0.27 18.98 -8.36
CA ASN A 193 -0.48 20.22 -8.62
C ASN A 193 -1.48 20.11 -9.78
N SER A 194 -1.46 18.98 -10.50
CA SER A 194 -2.39 18.72 -11.60
C SER A 194 -3.74 18.28 -11.03
N SER A 195 -4.68 19.21 -10.91
CA SER A 195 -6.09 18.93 -10.64
C SER A 195 -6.83 18.23 -11.78
N ASN A 196 -6.12 17.71 -12.78
CA ASN A 196 -6.67 16.97 -13.92
C ASN A 196 -5.70 15.86 -14.33
N VAL A 197 -6.02 14.61 -13.99
CA VAL A 197 -5.80 13.45 -14.87
C VAL A 197 -6.95 12.47 -14.59
N SER A 198 -8.00 12.53 -15.41
CA SER A 198 -8.89 11.39 -15.62
C SER A 198 -8.00 10.20 -15.98
N GLY A 199 -8.29 9.00 -15.45
CA GLY A 199 -7.51 7.77 -15.67
C GLY A 199 -7.54 7.23 -17.12
N GLU A 200 -7.45 8.12 -18.12
CA GLU A 200 -7.54 7.83 -19.54
C GLU A 200 -6.19 7.39 -20.12
N ASP A 201 -5.06 7.85 -19.59
CA ASP A 201 -3.73 7.57 -20.15
C ASP A 201 -2.92 6.54 -19.34
N ALA A 202 -3.54 5.47 -18.85
CA ALA A 202 -2.74 4.34 -18.40
C ALA A 202 -1.94 3.78 -19.61
N PRO A 203 -0.61 3.64 -19.52
CA PRO A 203 0.24 3.25 -20.63
C PRO A 203 -0.20 1.87 -21.11
N ASN A 204 -0.51 1.78 -22.40
CA ASN A 204 -0.86 0.52 -23.03
C ASN A 204 0.43 -0.25 -23.35
N PHE A 205 0.84 -1.16 -22.46
CA PHE A 205 2.02 -2.02 -22.65
C PHE A 205 1.82 -3.15 -23.68
N SER A 206 0.83 -3.05 -24.58
CA SER A 206 0.48 -4.08 -25.58
C SER A 206 1.55 -4.37 -26.65
N GLY A 207 2.78 -3.86 -26.49
CA GLY A 207 3.90 -4.10 -27.39
C GLY A 207 4.84 -5.24 -26.96
N THR A 208 4.62 -5.88 -25.81
CA THR A 208 5.47 -7.00 -25.37
C THR A 208 5.07 -8.30 -26.08
N PRO A 209 6.03 -9.16 -26.49
CA PRO A 209 5.71 -10.45 -27.10
C PRO A 209 4.80 -11.24 -26.17
N ASN A 210 3.77 -11.88 -26.72
CA ASN A 210 2.97 -12.85 -25.98
C ASN A 210 3.93 -13.89 -25.39
N TYR A 211 4.18 -13.82 -24.09
CA TYR A 211 4.80 -14.90 -23.36
C TYR A 211 3.75 -16.00 -23.27
N ASP A 212 3.78 -16.93 -24.23
CA ASP A 212 2.99 -18.13 -24.12
C ASP A 212 3.52 -18.92 -22.91
N GLY A 213 2.62 -19.20 -21.96
CA GLY A 213 2.95 -19.95 -20.76
C GLY A 213 3.21 -21.42 -21.10
N SER A 214 4.25 -21.70 -21.87
CA SER A 214 4.74 -23.02 -22.21
C SER A 214 6.20 -23.10 -21.82
N GLY A 215 6.42 -23.31 -20.53
CA GLY A 215 7.73 -23.56 -19.93
C GLY A 215 7.57 -24.61 -18.85
N ASP A 216 7.42 -25.85 -19.31
CA ASP A 216 7.81 -27.14 -18.73
C ASP A 216 7.76 -27.29 -17.20
N ASP A 217 6.84 -28.16 -16.76
CA ASP A 217 6.87 -28.83 -15.46
C ASP A 217 8.25 -29.50 -15.29
N VAL A 218 9.12 -28.89 -14.48
CA VAL A 218 10.36 -29.53 -14.04
C VAL A 218 9.97 -30.53 -12.95
N ASP A 219 9.97 -31.80 -13.33
CA ASP A 219 9.78 -32.95 -12.45
C ASP A 219 10.99 -33.05 -11.50
N ASP A 220 10.87 -32.50 -10.29
CA ASP A 220 11.84 -32.67 -9.20
C ASP A 220 11.72 -34.09 -8.63
N SER A 221 12.26 -35.06 -9.37
CA SER A 221 12.65 -36.37 -8.85
C SER A 221 13.98 -36.22 -8.10
N ILE A 222 13.89 -36.01 -6.79
CA ILE A 222 15.05 -36.12 -5.91
C ILE A 222 15.28 -37.61 -5.61
N ASP A 223 16.26 -38.20 -6.29
CA ASP A 223 16.90 -39.45 -5.89
C ASP A 223 17.73 -39.20 -4.62
N ILE A 224 17.31 -39.79 -3.49
CA ILE A 224 18.12 -39.86 -2.28
C ILE A 224 18.79 -41.23 -2.26
N GLU A 225 20.03 -41.31 -2.76
CA GLU A 225 20.96 -42.39 -2.44
C GLU A 225 21.95 -41.94 -1.35
N GLY A 226 22.05 -42.75 -0.28
CA GLY A 226 23.33 -43.04 0.37
C GLY A 226 23.67 -42.29 1.66
N CYS A 227 23.20 -42.84 2.79
CA CYS A 227 23.98 -43.00 4.03
C CYS A 227 23.45 -44.24 4.78
#